data_AF-A0A4R6CW37-F1
#
_entry.id   AF-A0A4R6CW37-F1
#
_cell.length_a   1.000
_cell.length_b   1.000
_cell.length_c   1.000
_cell.angle_alpha   90.00
_cell.angle_beta   90.00
_cell.angle_gamma   90.00
#
_symmetry.space_group_name_H-M   'P 1'
#
loop_
_entity.id
_entity.type
_entity.pdbx_description
1 polymer ?
#
loop_
_entity_poly.entity_id
_entity_poly.type
_entity_poly.pdbx_seq_one_letter_code
_entity_poly.pdbx_strand_id
1 'polypeptide(L)'
;FNFISSTSPCMFLIIWSLMILTHMAYRRKTAANQLNDFQMPGYPYIDYVILSFFVLMIILLLILPSYRVPMVAAIAIFIVLYIIFKIWSNEKAV
;
A
#
# COMPACT_ATOMS: atom_id res chain seq x y z
N PHE A 1 14.69 -19.68 9.31
CA PHE A 1 13.22 -19.69 9.15
C PHE A 1 12.56 -18.40 9.64
N ASN A 2 12.87 -17.91 10.86
CA ASN A 2 12.27 -16.70 11.43
C ASN A 2 12.30 -15.46 10.50
N PHE A 3 13.41 -15.19 9.81
CA PHE A 3 13.51 -14.05 8.90
C PHE A 3 12.51 -14.12 7.72
N ILE A 4 12.38 -15.28 7.07
CA ILE A 4 11.44 -15.47 5.96
C ILE A 4 9.99 -15.34 6.46
N SER A 5 9.68 -15.98 7.59
CA SER A 5 8.33 -15.93 8.16
C SER A 5 7.90 -14.53 8.61
N SER A 6 8.84 -13.72 9.11
CA SER A 6 8.55 -12.33 9.51
C SER A 6 8.44 -11.38 8.32
N THR A 7 8.97 -11.74 7.16
CA THR A 7 8.94 -10.90 5.95
C THR A 7 7.56 -10.92 5.28
N SER A 8 6.87 -12.06 5.29
CA SER A 8 5.55 -12.23 4.66
C SER A 8 4.48 -11.24 5.15
N PRO A 9 4.24 -11.08 6.47
CA PRO A 9 3.24 -10.11 6.95
C PRO A 9 3.64 -8.65 6.67
N CYS A 10 4.94 -8.32 6.67
CA CYS A 10 5.41 -6.97 6.33
C CYS A 10 5.09 -6.61 4.87
N MET A 11 5.38 -7.51 3.93
CA MET A 11 5.05 -7.30 2.51
C MET A 11 3.55 -7.22 2.28
N PHE A 12 2.77 -8.07 2.96
CA PHE A 12 1.31 -8.06 2.86
C PHE A 12 0.73 -6.70 3.26
N LEU A 13 1.21 -6.10 4.36
CA LEU A 13 0.78 -4.77 4.80
C LEU A 13 1.06 -3.68 3.76
N ILE A 14 2.23 -3.70 3.13
CA ILE A 14 2.59 -2.73 2.09
C ILE A 14 1.68 -2.87 0.85
N ILE A 15 1.45 -4.11 0.40
CA ILE A 15 0.58 -4.38 -0.75
C ILE A 15 -0.85 -3.94 -0.48
N TRP A 16 -1.39 -4.24 0.70
CA TRP A 16 -2.74 -3.83 1.08
C TRP A 16 -2.88 -2.31 1.21
N SER A 17 -1.86 -1.64 1.75
CA SER A 17 -1.83 -0.17 1.79
C SER A 17 -1.92 0.41 0.38
N LEU A 18 -1.15 -0.14 -0.56
CA LEU A 18 -1.21 0.26 -1.97
C LEU A 18 -2.58 -0.04 -2.60
N MET A 19 -3.15 -1.21 -2.34
CA MET A 19 -4.46 -1.59 -2.86
C MET A 19 -5.56 -0.60 -2.43
N ILE A 20 -5.52 -0.11 -1.18
CA ILE A 20 -6.45 0.93 -0.72
C ILE A 20 -6.19 2.27 -1.42
N LEU A 21 -4.92 2.65 -1.60
CA LEU A 21 -4.57 3.86 -2.36
C LEU A 21 -5.06 3.79 -3.82
N THR A 22 -4.92 2.64 -4.49
CA THR A 22 -5.40 2.45 -5.86
C THR A 22 -6.92 2.39 -5.91
N HIS A 23 -7.58 1.77 -4.93
CA HIS A 23 -9.04 1.81 -4.78
C HIS A 23 -9.54 3.25 -4.65
N MET A 24 -8.88 4.06 -3.83
CA MET A 24 -9.20 5.48 -3.70
C MET A 24 -9.00 6.25 -5.00
N ALA A 25 -7.89 6.02 -5.70
CA ALA A 25 -7.60 6.65 -6.98
C ALA A 25 -8.60 6.23 -8.08
N TYR A 26 -8.98 4.96 -8.10
CA TYR A 26 -9.98 4.42 -9.03
C TYR A 26 -11.33 5.10 -8.81
N ARG A 27 -11.83 5.16 -7.56
CA ARG A 27 -13.12 5.79 -7.30
C ARG A 27 -13.14 7.30 -7.54
N ARG A 28 -11.98 7.96 -7.44
CA ARG A 28 -11.86 9.39 -7.78
C ARG A 28 -11.86 9.65 -9.28
N LYS A 29 -11.32 8.73 -10.10
CA LYS A 29 -11.25 8.86 -11.56
C LYS A 29 -12.50 8.35 -12.27
N THR A 30 -13.19 7.38 -11.70
CA THR A 30 -14.41 6.81 -12.27
C THR A 30 -15.61 7.71 -11.98
N ALA A 31 -16.28 8.20 -13.02
CA ALA A 31 -17.51 8.98 -12.90
C ALA A 31 -18.62 8.15 -12.23
N ALA A 32 -19.50 8.79 -11.46
CA ALA A 32 -20.58 8.11 -10.72
C ALA A 32 -21.50 7.24 -11.60
N ASN A 33 -21.58 7.55 -12.89
CA ASN A 33 -22.39 6.85 -13.89
C ASN A 33 -21.77 5.53 -14.42
N GLN A 34 -20.53 5.20 -14.04
CA GLN A 34 -19.85 3.95 -14.39
C GLN A 34 -19.52 3.09 -13.16
N LEU A 35 -20.05 3.45 -12.00
CA LEU A 35 -19.88 2.66 -10.79
C LEU A 35 -20.82 1.44 -10.84
N ASN A 36 -20.27 0.26 -10.51
CA ASN A 36 -21.07 -0.95 -10.40
C ASN A 36 -22.16 -0.83 -9.32
N ASP A 37 -23.21 -1.63 -9.48
CA ASP A 37 -24.38 -1.69 -8.59
C ASP A 37 -24.01 -2.06 -7.13
N PHE A 38 -22.90 -2.79 -6.95
CA PHE A 38 -22.34 -3.10 -5.63
C PHE A 38 -21.31 -2.04 -5.21
N GLN A 39 -21.81 -0.93 -4.66
CA GLN A 39 -20.96 0.09 -4.06
C GLN A 39 -20.67 -0.23 -2.59
N MET A 40 -19.42 -0.02 -2.17
CA MET A 40 -19.04 -0.21 -0.77
C MET A 40 -19.81 0.79 0.13
N PRO A 41 -20.64 0.31 1.08
CA PRO A 41 -21.39 1.17 1.98
C PRO A 41 -20.41 1.80 2.99
N GLY A 42 -20.22 3.13 2.94
CA GLY A 42 -19.38 3.87 3.89
C GLY A 42 -18.07 4.45 3.36
N TYR A 43 -17.86 4.43 2.05
CA TYR A 43 -16.76 5.19 1.43
C TYR A 43 -17.04 6.71 1.46
N PRO A 44 -16.03 7.57 1.67
CA PRO A 44 -14.58 7.29 1.75
C PRO A 44 -14.06 7.04 3.18
N TYR A 45 -14.91 7.10 4.19
CA TYR A 45 -14.48 7.07 5.60
C TYR A 45 -13.74 5.78 5.97
N ILE A 46 -14.24 4.63 5.50
CA ILE A 46 -13.65 3.33 5.80
C ILE A 46 -12.23 3.20 5.25
N ASP A 47 -11.98 3.68 4.03
CA ASP A 47 -10.65 3.58 3.41
C ASP A 47 -9.59 4.37 4.20
N TYR A 48 -9.96 5.55 4.72
CA TYR A 48 -9.07 6.34 5.58
C TYR A 48 -8.79 5.66 6.93
N VAL A 49 -9.80 5.03 7.52
CA VAL A 49 -9.64 4.27 8.78
C VAL A 49 -8.71 3.08 8.59
N ILE A 50 -8.89 2.32 7.50
CA ILE A 50 -8.02 1.18 7.17
C ILE A 50 -6.58 1.65 6.93
N LEU A 51 -6.39 2.73 6.18
CA LEU A 51 -5.06 3.27 5.90
C LEU A 51 -4.38 3.76 7.19
N SER A 52 -5.11 4.41 8.09
CA SER A 52 -4.60 4.82 9.40
C SER A 52 -4.17 3.61 10.24
N PHE A 53 -4.97 2.55 10.28
CA PHE A 53 -4.63 1.30 10.96
C PHE A 53 -3.36 0.66 10.40
N PHE A 54 -3.18 0.65 9.08
CA PHE A 54 -1.95 0.14 8.46
C PHE A 54 -0.74 0.98 8.83
N VAL A 55 -0.83 2.31 8.81
CA VAL A 55 0.29 3.18 9.25
C VAL A 55 0.68 2.88 10.71
N LEU A 56 -0.28 2.67 11.60
CA LEU A 56 -0.01 2.25 12.98
C LEU A 56 0.71 0.89 13.04
N MET A 57 0.28 -0.09 12.24
CA MET A 57 0.96 -1.39 12.15
C MET A 57 2.41 -1.26 11.66
N ILE A 58 2.66 -0.41 10.68
CA ILE A 58 4.01 -0.12 10.17
C ILE A 58 4.89 0.41 11.31
N ILE A 59 4.41 1.42 12.04
CA ILE A 59 5.14 2.01 13.17
C ILE A 59 5.42 0.96 14.24
N LEU A 60 4.42 0.14 14.59
CA LEU A 60 4.56 -0.93 15.56
C LEU A 60 5.65 -1.94 15.14
N LEU A 61 5.62 -2.39 13.88
CA LEU A 61 6.60 -3.33 13.33
C LEU A 61 8.02 -2.75 13.28
N LEU A 62 8.16 -1.44 13.10
CA LEU A 62 9.45 -0.75 13.20
C LEU A 62 10.00 -0.73 14.64
N ILE A 63 9.14 -0.77 15.65
CA ILE A 63 9.59 -0.82 17.05
C ILE A 63 10.06 -2.24 17.40
N LEU A 64 9.43 -3.28 16.85
CA LEU A 64 9.76 -4.67 17.16
C LEU A 64 11.12 -5.10 16.53
N PRO A 65 12.10 -5.56 17.33
CA PRO A 65 13.44 -5.89 16.84
C PRO A 65 13.45 -6.98 15.76
N SER A 66 12.55 -7.95 15.84
CA SER A 66 12.44 -9.05 14.86
C SER A 66 11.85 -8.62 13.51
N TYR A 67 11.13 -7.49 13.47
CA TYR A 67 10.42 -7.01 12.28
C TYR A 67 11.05 -5.76 11.66
N ARG A 68 11.94 -5.06 12.40
CA ARG A 68 12.71 -3.92 11.91
C ARG A 68 13.36 -4.15 10.55
N VAL A 69 14.20 -5.19 10.44
CA VAL A 69 14.98 -5.44 9.22
C VAL A 69 14.06 -5.79 8.05
N PRO A 70 13.11 -6.75 8.17
CA PRO A 70 12.15 -7.03 7.09
C PRO A 70 11.33 -5.80 6.67
N MET A 71 10.92 -4.97 7.64
CA MET A 71 10.06 -3.83 7.37
C MET A 71 10.80 -2.69 6.67
N VAL A 72 12.03 -2.40 7.08
CA VAL A 72 12.90 -1.43 6.38
C VAL A 72 13.20 -1.91 4.96
N ALA A 73 13.50 -3.21 4.79
CA ALA A 73 13.75 -3.78 3.47
C ALA A 73 12.52 -3.69 2.55
N ALA A 74 11.31 -3.94 3.08
CA ALA A 74 10.06 -3.81 2.33
C ALA A 74 9.82 -2.36 1.86
N ILE A 75 10.02 -1.37 2.74
CA ILE A 75 9.92 0.05 2.39
C ILE A 75 10.97 0.44 1.34
N ALA A 76 12.23 -0.01 1.53
CA ALA A 76 13.32 0.28 0.60
C ALA A 76 13.03 -0.26 -0.82
N ILE A 77 12.59 -1.51 -0.93
CA ILE A 77 12.19 -2.11 -2.21
C ILE A 77 11.07 -1.30 -2.86
N PHE A 78 10.08 -0.88 -2.07
CA PHE A 78 8.96 -0.11 -2.59
C PHE A 78 9.40 1.26 -3.13
N ILE A 79 10.32 1.95 -2.45
CA ILE A 79 10.93 3.20 -2.92
C ILE A 79 11.71 2.97 -4.21
N VAL A 80 12.51 1.90 -4.29
CA VAL A 80 13.27 1.54 -5.50
C VAL A 80 12.32 1.28 -6.68
N LEU A 81 11.25 0.51 -6.48
CA LEU A 81 10.23 0.25 -7.50
C LEU A 81 9.54 1.55 -7.95
N TYR A 82 9.22 2.45 -7.02
CA TYR A 82 8.65 3.75 -7.34
C TYR A 82 9.59 4.60 -8.20
N ILE A 83 10.89 4.63 -7.87
CA ILE A 83 11.90 5.35 -8.66
C ILE A 83 12.03 4.75 -10.07
N ILE A 84 12.14 3.43 -10.18
CA ILE A 84 12.22 2.73 -11.48
C ILE A 84 10.99 3.05 -12.31
N PHE A 85 9.80 2.93 -11.72
CA PHE A 85 8.54 3.24 -12.41
C PHE A 85 8.49 4.70 -12.86
N LYS A 86 8.94 5.64 -12.03
CA LYS A 86 8.99 7.07 -12.36
C LYS A 86 9.93 7.34 -13.53
N ILE A 87 11.11 6.72 -13.56
CA ILE A 87 12.09 6.86 -14.66
C ILE A 87 11.49 6.28 -15.95
N TRP A 88 10.97 5.05 -15.89
CA TRP A 88 10.42 4.36 -17.05
C TRP A 88 9.13 4.99 -17.59
N SER A 89 8.32 5.58 -16.72
CA SER A 89 7.15 6.37 -17.12
C SER A 89 7.53 7.66 -17.84
N ASN A 90 8.68 8.26 -17.51
CA ASN A 90 9.16 9.46 -18.19
C ASN A 90 9.67 9.14 -19.61
N GLU A 91 10.23 7.95 -19.84
CA GLU A 91 10.64 7.50 -21.18
C GLU A 91 9.46 7.33 -22.14
N LYS A 92 8.28 6.92 -21.65
CA LYS A 92 7.09 6.75 -22.49
C LYS A 92 6.38 8.08 -22.81
N ALA A 93 6.84 9.19 -22.23
CA ALA A 93 6.26 10.52 -22.41
C ALA A 93 7.12 11.46 -23.28
N VAL A 94 8.20 10.95 -23.88
CA VAL A 94 9.05 11.66 -24.86
C VAL A 94 8.84 11.06 -26.25
#